data_AF-A0A8J2KIF0-F1
#
_entry.id   AF-A0A8J2KIF0-F1
#
_cell.length_a   1.000
_cell.length_b   1.000
_cell.length_c   1.000
_cell.angle_alpha   90.00
_cell.angle_beta   90.00
_cell.angle_gamma   90.00
#
_symmetry.space_group_name_H-M   'P 1'
#
loop_
_entity.id
_entity.type
_entity.pdbx_description
1 polymer ?
#
loop_
_entity_poly.entity_id
_entity_poly.type
_entity_poly.pdbx_seq_one_letter_code
_entity_poly.pdbx_strand_id
1 'polypeptide(L)' 'MESIYFVNTNFMFKGLVEIARPIAGSLMERVEVYGPNKSLWLPKLLKKLPRDQLSPKFGGDKDFKPIKTYNY' A
#
# COMPACT_ATOMS: atom_id res chain seq x y z
N MET A 1 13.04 -1.93 9.15
CA MET A 1 12.58 -0.57 8.78
C MET A 1 11.16 -0.69 8.28
N GLU A 2 10.22 0.00 8.92
CA GLU A 2 8.79 -0.04 8.58
C GLU A 2 8.49 1.01 7.50
N SER A 3 7.78 0.64 6.44
CA SER A 3 7.39 1.54 5.35
C SER A 3 5.88 1.46 5.14
N ILE A 4 5.25 2.61 4.89
CA ILE A 4 3.79 2.72 4.74
C ILE A 4 3.48 2.95 3.27
N TYR A 5 2.69 2.05 2.68
CA TYR A 5 2.31 2.11 1.27
C TYR A 5 0.81 2.36 1.15
N PHE A 6 0.45 3.49 0.54
CA PHE A 6 -0.93 3.76 0.13
C PHE A 6 -1.07 3.44 -1.34
N VAL A 7 -1.95 2.49 -1.69
CA VAL A 7 -2.20 2.09 -3.08
C VAL A 7 -3.63 2.40 -3.49
N ASN A 8 -3.83 2.63 -4.79
CA ASN A 8 -5.13 2.97 -5.36
C ASN A 8 -5.73 4.26 -4.76
N THR A 9 -4.88 5.24 -4.42
CA THR A 9 -5.36 6.50 -3.85
C THR A 9 -5.83 7.47 -4.93
N ASN A 10 -6.90 8.21 -4.67
CA ASN A 10 -7.35 9.28 -5.55
C ASN A 10 -6.48 10.55 -5.39
N PHE A 11 -6.71 11.55 -6.25
CA PHE A 11 -5.92 12.79 -6.23
C PHE A 11 -6.07 13.57 -4.90
N MET A 12 -7.24 13.53 -4.27
CA MET A 12 -7.50 14.22 -3.00
C MET A 12 -6.63 13.67 -1.87
N PHE A 13 -6.42 12.36 -1.82
CA PHE A 13 -5.58 11.74 -0.81
C PHE A 13 -4.14 12.23 -0.90
N LYS A 14 -3.61 12.41 -2.12
CA LYS A 14 -2.27 12.99 -2.31
C LYS A 14 -2.19 14.41 -1.74
N GLY A 15 -3.22 15.22 -1.94
CA GLY A 15 -3.31 16.57 -1.35
C GLY A 15 -3.33 16.54 0.18
N LEU A 16 -4.12 15.64 0.78
CA LEU A 16 -4.16 15.48 2.24
C LEU A 16 -2.81 15.05 2.82
N VAL A 17 -2.12 14.15 2.13
CA VAL A 17 -0.77 13.70 2.50
C VAL A 17 0.23 14.86 2.42
N GLU A 18 0.16 15.72 1.41
CA GLU A 18 1.03 16.89 1.32
C GLU A 18 0.77 17.92 2.44
N ILE A 19 -0.49 18.13 2.81
CA ILE A 19 -0.88 19.00 3.94
C ILE A 19 -0.44 18.41 5.29
N ALA A 20 -0.57 17.09 5.46
CA ALA A 20 -0.18 16.39 6.67
C ALA A 20 1.35 16.22 6.79
N ARG A 21 2.11 16.42 5.70
CA ARG A 21 3.56 16.23 5.64
C ARG A 21 4.33 16.98 6.74
N PRO A 22 4.13 18.29 6.95
CA PRO A 22 4.80 19.02 8.03
C PRO A 22 4.45 18.50 9.43
N ILE A 23 3.26 17.93 9.63
CA ILE A 23 2.78 17.45 10.94
C ILE A 23 3.32 16.05 11.22
N ALA A 24 3.34 15.18 10.22
CA ALA A 24 3.77 13.80 10.34
C ALA A 24 5.31 13.62 10.28
N GLY A 25 6.05 14.67 9.91
CA GLY A 25 7.51 14.74 10.05
C GLY A 25 8.24 13.55 9.43
N SER A 26 9.12 12.91 10.21
CA SER A 26 9.95 11.75 9.78
C SER A 26 9.15 10.52 9.38
N LEU A 27 7.87 10.43 9.75
CA LEU A 27 6.99 9.35 9.32
C LEU A 27 6.75 9.41 7.80
N MET A 28 6.72 10.62 7.25
CA MET A 28 6.39 10.88 5.84
C MET A 28 7.51 10.55 4.89
N GLU A 29 8.75 10.49 5.37
CA GLU A 29 9.89 9.99 4.62
C GLU A 29 9.74 8.50 4.27
N ARG A 30 8.87 7.79 4.99
CA ARG A 30 8.59 6.36 4.83
C ARG A 30 7.24 6.08 4.17
N VAL A 31 6.50 7.13 3.80
CA VAL A 31 5.18 7.05 3.18
C VAL A 31 5.31 7.13 1.66
N GLU A 32 4.85 6.09 0.97
CA GLU A 32 4.73 6.11 -0.49
C GLU A 32 3.26 6.07 -0.89
N VAL A 33 2.85 7.04 -1.71
CA VAL A 33 1.49 7.17 -2.21
C VAL A 33 1.45 6.83 -3.69
N TYR A 34 0.63 5.84 -4.01
CA TYR A 34 0.45 5.32 -5.35
C TYR A 34 -1.00 5.56 -5.82
N GLY A 35 -1.12 6.19 -6.99
CA GLY A 35 -2.41 6.47 -7.63
C GLY A 35 -3.17 5.22 -8.09
N PRO A 36 -4.27 5.40 -8.85
CA PRO A 36 -5.15 4.29 -9.26
C PRO A 36 -4.53 3.36 -10.31
N ASN A 37 -3.46 3.78 -11.00
CA ASN A 37 -2.87 3.00 -12.08
C ASN A 37 -2.00 1.84 -11.54
N LYS A 38 -2.62 0.65 -11.44
CA LYS A 38 -1.99 -0.59 -10.98
C LYS A 38 -0.69 -0.92 -11.70
N SER A 39 -0.63 -0.73 -13.01
CA SER A 39 0.56 -1.05 -13.80
C SER A 39 1.79 -0.22 -13.42
N LEU A 40 1.60 0.97 -12.84
CA LEU A 40 2.70 1.84 -12.42
C LEU A 40 3.19 1.54 -11.01
N TRP A 41 2.29 1.20 -10.08
CA TRP A 41 2.64 0.99 -8.68
C TRP A 41 2.95 -0.45 -8.33
N LEU A 42 2.31 -1.41 -8.98
CA LEU A 42 2.55 -2.84 -8.74
C LEU A 42 4.04 -3.23 -8.88
N PRO A 43 4.76 -2.89 -9.98
CA PRO A 43 6.17 -3.24 -10.09
C PRO A 43 7.06 -2.54 -9.06
N LYS A 44 6.69 -1.32 -8.62
CA LYS A 44 7.43 -0.61 -7.55
C LYS A 44 7.20 -1.25 -6.19
N LEU A 45 5.97 -1.65 -5.91
CA LEU A 45 5.60 -2.37 -4.69
C LEU A 45 6.28 -3.74 -4.64
N LEU A 46 6.30 -4.48 -5.76
CA LEU A 46 6.93 -5.80 -5.84
C LEU A 46 8.47 -5.79 -5.72
N LYS A 47 9.12 -4.65 -5.98
CA LYS A 47 10.55 -4.47 -5.69
C LYS A 47 10.85 -4.44 -4.19
N LYS A 48 9.88 -4.05 -3.37
CA LYS A 48 10.04 -3.88 -1.92
C LYS A 48 9.37 -4.98 -1.11
N LEU A 49 8.23 -5.48 -1.60
CA LEU A 49 7.46 -6.53 -0.98
C LEU A 49 7.40 -7.73 -1.94
N PRO A 50 7.93 -8.90 -1.57
CA PRO A 50 7.94 -10.03 -2.47
C PRO A 50 6.51 -10.57 -2.68
N ARG A 51 6.26 -11.14 -3.85
CA ARG A 51 4.89 -11.53 -4.29
C ARG A 51 4.20 -12.51 -3.36
N ASP A 52 4.96 -13.41 -2.74
CA ASP A 52 4.50 -14.42 -1.79
C ASP A 52 3.98 -13.82 -0.47
N GLN A 53 4.27 -12.55 -0.21
CA GLN A 53 3.79 -11.83 0.97
C GLN A 53 2.58 -10.95 0.67
N LEU A 54 2.28 -10.72 -0.61
CA LEU A 54 1.24 -9.80 -1.06
C LEU A 54 -0.01 -10.59 -1.48
N SER A 55 -1.20 -10.12 -1.04
CA SER A 55 -2.47 -10.77 -1.41
C SER A 55 -2.75 -10.66 -2.93
N PRO A 56 -3.46 -11.63 -3.53
CA PRO A 56 -3.93 -11.58 -4.92
C PRO A 56 -4.65 -10.29 -5.30
N LYS A 57 -5.41 -9.71 -4.36
CA LYS A 57 -6.09 -8.41 -4.56
C LYS A 57 -5.13 -7.29 -4.96
N PHE A 58 -3.89 -7.34 -4.46
CA PHE A 58 -2.84 -6.37 -4.76
C PHE A 58 -1.82 -6.89 -5.79
N GLY A 59 -2.01 -8.08 -6.38
CA GLY A 59 -1.15 -8.63 -7.43
C GLY A 59 0.00 -9.52 -6.95
N GLY A 60 -0.12 -10.09 -5.75
CA GLY A 60 0.78 -11.16 -5.26
C GLY A 60 0.12 -12.53 -5.24
N ASP A 61 0.84 -13.49 -4.70
CA ASP A 61 0.49 -14.92 -4.72
C ASP A 61 0.03 -15.41 -3.34
N LYS A 62 -0.01 -14.53 -2.34
CA LYS A 62 -0.41 -14.88 -0.97
C LYS A 62 -1.91 -15.10 -0.85
N ASP A 63 -2.33 -16.32 -1.17
CA ASP A 63 -3.70 -16.74 -0.96
C ASP A 63 -3.97 -16.81 0.54
N PHE A 64 -4.62 -15.77 1.08
CA PHE A 64 -4.89 -15.65 2.50
C PHE A 64 -6.05 -16.60 2.83
N LYS A 65 -5.73 -17.87 3.06
CA LYS A 65 -6.71 -18.82 3.61
C LYS A 65 -7.05 -18.35 5.03
N PRO A 66 -8.28 -17.88 5.30
CA PRO A 66 -8.65 -17.48 6.64
C PRO A 66 -8.49 -18.69 7.58
N ILE A 67 -7.69 -18.52 8.64
CA ILE A 67 -7.40 -19.58 9.62
C ILE A 67 -8.69 -19.95 10.39
N LYS A 68 -9.70 -19.06 10.39
CA LYS A 68 -11.06 -19.29 10.90
C LYS A 68 -12.06 -18.38 10.20
N THR A 69 -13.13 -18.95 9.67
CA THR A 69 -14.34 -18.24 9.21
C THR A 69 -15.43 -18.38 10.27
N TYR A 70 -15.91 -17.26 10.80
CA TYR A 70 -17.11 -17.24 11.63
C TYR A 70 -18.30 -16.94 10.70
N ASN A 71 -19.17 -17.93 10.51
CA ASN A 71 -20.46 -17.73 9.86
C ASN A 71 -21.44 -17.23 10.93
N TYR A 72 -21.97 -16.03 10.73
CA TYR A 72 -23.09 -15.47 11.50
C TYR A 72 -24.41 -15.81 10.82
#